data_AF-A0A1M5NYR6-F1
#
_entry.id   AF-A0A1M5NYR6-F1
#
_cell.length_a   1.000
_cell.length_b   1.000
_cell.length_c   1.000
_cell.angle_alpha   90.00
_cell.angle_beta   90.00
_cell.angle_gamma   90.00
#
_symmetry.space_group_name_H-M   'P 1'
#
loop_
_entity.id
_entity.type
_entity.pdbx_description
1 polymer ?
#
loop_
_entity_poly.entity_id
_entity_poly.type
_entity_poly.pdbx_seq_one_letter_code
_entity_poly.pdbx_strand_id
1 'polypeptide(L)' 'MKKFWGMLIVILILLAYILPYTIFTNVNSWYGSFLTWGIIGVLIILANIMVTKDWGK' A
#
# COMPACT_ATOMS: atom_id res chain seq x y z
N MET A 1 -19.09 1.71 4.78
CA MET A 1 -17.91 0.82 4.84
C MET A 1 -17.04 0.82 3.57
N LYS A 2 -17.60 0.89 2.33
CA LYS A 2 -16.79 0.93 1.09
C LYS A 2 -15.82 2.13 0.96
N LYS A 3 -16.23 3.32 1.44
CA LYS A 3 -15.38 4.54 1.42
C LYS A 3 -14.11 4.43 2.27
N PHE A 4 -14.18 3.66 3.37
CA PHE A 4 -13.03 3.47 4.27
C PHE A 4 -11.90 2.73 3.58
N TRP A 5 -12.22 1.64 2.88
CA TRP A 5 -11.24 0.86 2.12
C TRP A 5 -10.67 1.64 0.94
N GLY A 6 -11.49 2.43 0.23
CA GLY A 6 -10.99 3.34 -0.81
C GLY A 6 -10.00 4.37 -0.27
N MET A 7 -10.30 4.98 0.88
CA MET A 7 -9.40 5.92 1.55
C MET A 7 -8.11 5.24 2.03
N LEU A 8 -8.22 4.00 2.53
CA LEU A 8 -7.08 3.20 2.98
C LEU A 8 -6.12 2.88 1.83
N ILE A 9 -6.64 2.57 0.63
CA ILE A 9 -5.82 2.37 -0.59
C ILE A 9 -5.05 3.65 -0.95
N VAL A 10 -5.71 4.82 -0.91
CA VAL A 10 -5.05 6.11 -1.20
C VAL A 10 -3.93 6.39 -0.20
N ILE A 11 -4.16 6.14 1.09
CA ILE A 11 -3.15 6.30 2.14
C ILE A 11 -1.96 5.35 1.91
N LEU A 12 -2.22 4.09 1.57
CA LEU A 12 -1.18 3.10 1.26
C LEU A 12 -0.33 3.51 0.04
N ILE A 13 -0.96 4.05 -1.00
CA ILE A 13 -0.25 4.56 -2.19
C ILE A 13 0.66 5.74 -1.82
N LEU A 14 0.17 6.67 -1.01
CA LEU A 14 0.97 7.81 -0.54
C LEU A 14 2.15 7.32 0.32
N LEU A 15 1.93 6.36 1.22
CA LEU A 15 3.00 5.73 2.00
C LEU A 15 4.03 5.04 1.11
N ALA A 16 3.61 4.39 0.02
CA ALA A 16 4.52 3.76 -0.95
C ALA A 16 5.47 4.77 -1.61
N TYR A 17 5.02 6.02 -1.77
CA TYR A 17 5.78 7.12 -2.34
C TYR A 17 6.56 7.93 -1.31
N ILE A 18 6.11 7.98 -0.05
CA ILE A 18 6.77 8.79 0.98
C ILE A 18 7.87 7.96 1.66
N LEU A 19 7.60 6.74 2.08
CA LEU A 19 8.52 5.90 2.86
C LEU A 19 9.90 5.71 2.21
N PRO A 20 10.02 5.36 0.91
CA PRO A 20 11.33 5.12 0.29
C PRO A 20 12.15 6.40 0.15
N TYR A 21 11.46 7.50 -0.11
CA TYR A 21 12.08 8.78 -0.49
C TYR A 21 12.28 9.74 0.69
N THR A 22 11.76 9.41 1.87
CA THR A 22 11.93 10.22 3.10
C THR A 22 12.60 9.46 4.22
N ILE A 23 12.06 8.30 4.62
CA ILE A 23 12.49 7.55 5.81
C ILE A 23 13.63 6.59 5.46
N PHE A 24 13.53 5.90 4.32
CA PHE A 24 14.54 4.93 3.89
C PHE A 24 15.64 5.53 3.01
N THR A 25 15.72 6.86 2.89
CA THR A 25 16.72 7.57 2.07
C THR A 25 18.17 7.22 2.44
N ASN A 26 18.42 6.89 3.72
CA ASN A 26 19.74 6.50 4.22
C ASN A 26 19.96 4.98 4.34
N VAL A 27 18.94 4.16 4.05
CA VAL A 27 19.04 2.70 4.07
C VAL A 27 19.41 2.25 2.66
N ASN A 28 20.48 1.44 2.53
CA ASN A 28 21.02 0.99 1.25
C ASN A 28 19.89 0.60 0.27
N SER A 29 19.74 1.38 -0.80
CA SER A 29 18.45 1.81 -1.38
C SER A 29 17.58 0.72 -2.01
N TRP A 30 18.09 -0.51 -2.09
CA TRP A 30 17.46 -1.60 -2.82
C TRP A 30 16.71 -2.59 -1.92
N TYR A 31 17.30 -3.00 -0.79
CA TYR A 31 16.67 -3.99 0.10
C TYR A 31 15.53 -3.40 0.94
N GLY A 32 15.70 -2.18 1.46
CA GLY A 32 14.66 -1.51 2.25
C GLY A 32 13.41 -1.17 1.43
N SER A 33 13.63 -0.67 0.21
CA SER A 33 12.56 -0.28 -0.72
C SER A 33 11.77 -1.47 -1.25
N PHE A 34 12.45 -2.58 -1.60
CA PHE A 34 11.78 -3.78 -2.11
C PHE A 34 10.86 -4.44 -1.08
N LEU A 35 11.32 -4.59 0.17
CA LEU A 35 10.51 -5.18 1.24
C LEU A 35 9.30 -4.28 1.57
N THR A 36 9.53 -2.96 1.64
CA THR A 36 8.48 -1.98 1.93
C THR A 36 7.42 -1.96 0.84
N TRP A 37 7.82 -1.90 -0.44
CA TRP A 37 6.90 -1.96 -1.57
C TRP A 37 6.17 -3.29 -1.66
N GLY A 38 6.83 -4.40 -1.34
CA GLY A 38 6.20 -5.72 -1.27
C GLY A 38 5.07 -5.78 -0.24
N ILE A 39 5.33 -5.32 0.99
CA ILE A 39 4.31 -5.28 2.05
C ILE A 39 3.15 -4.36 1.67
N ILE A 40 3.44 -3.16 1.15
CA ILE A 40 2.39 -2.22 0.73
C ILE A 40 1.57 -2.79 -0.43
N GLY A 41 2.21 -3.45 -1.41
CA GLY A 41 1.53 -4.12 -2.52
C GLY A 41 0.57 -5.21 -2.04
N VAL A 42 1.01 -6.07 -1.11
CA VAL A 42 0.14 -7.10 -0.52
C VAL A 42 -1.05 -6.48 0.20
N LEU A 43 -0.83 -5.41 0.97
CA LEU A 43 -1.91 -4.69 1.66
C LEU A 43 -2.92 -4.08 0.67
N ILE A 44 -2.47 -3.53 -0.46
CA ILE A 44 -3.34 -2.99 -1.51
C ILE A 44 -4.15 -4.10 -2.18
N ILE A 45 -3.57 -5.28 -2.42
CA ILE A 45 -4.29 -6.43 -2.99
C ILE A 45 -5.40 -6.89 -2.04
N LEU A 46 -5.10 -7.04 -0.76
CA LEU A 46 -6.10 -7.43 0.26
C LEU A 46 -7.21 -6.37 0.38
N ALA A 47 -6.84 -5.09 0.36
CA ALA A 47 -7.80 -3.99 0.39
C ALA A 47 -8.72 -4.01 -0.84
N ASN A 48 -8.16 -4.26 -2.03
CA ASN A 48 -8.96 -4.39 -3.25
C ASN A 48 -9.93 -5.57 -3.17
N ILE A 49 -9.46 -6.76 -2.77
CA ILE A 49 -10.32 -7.95 -2.61
C ILE A 49 -11.50 -7.66 -1.69
N MET A 50 -11.26 -6.97 -0.57
CA MET A 50 -12.34 -6.64 0.37
C MET A 50 -13.34 -5.62 -0.21
N VAL A 51 -12.88 -4.70 -1.08
CA VAL A 51 -13.75 -3.75 -1.80
C VAL A 51 -14.59 -4.44 -2.87
N THR A 52 -13.99 -5.34 -3.65
CA THR A 52 -14.67 -6.06 -4.75
C THR A 52 -15.44 -7.30 -4.30
N LYS A 53 -15.30 -7.75 -3.04
CA LYS A 53 -16.06 -8.89 -2.51
C LYS A 53 -17.58 -8.72 -2.60
N ASP A 54 -18.06 -7.48 -2.51
CA ASP A 54 -19.48 -7.10 -2.59
C ASP A 54 -19.87 -6.52 -3.97
N TRP A 55 -19.07 -6.74 -5.02
CA TRP A 55 -19.43 -6.32 -6.40
C TRP A 55 -20.26 -7.35 -7.16
N GLY A 56 -20.15 -8.64 -6.83
CA GLY A 56 -20.84 -9.74 -7.52
C GLY A 56 -22.14 -10.22 -6.85
N LYS A 57 -22.66 -9.45 -5.89
CA LYS A 57 -23.93 -9.71 -5.21
C LYS A 57 -24.96 -8.70 -5.69
#